data_AF-A0A645CMG5-F1
#
_entry.id   AF-A0A645CMG5-F1
#
_cell.length_a   1.000
_cell.length_b   1.000
_cell.length_c   1.000
_cell.angle_alpha   90.00
_cell.angle_beta   90.00
_cell.angle_gamma   90.00
#
_symmetry.space_group_name_H-M   'P 1'
#
loop_
_entity.id
_entity.type
_entity.pdbx_description
1 polymer ?
#
loop_
_entity_poly.entity_id
_entity_poly.type
_entity_poly.pdbx_seq_one_letter_code
_entity_poly.pdbx_strand_id
1 'polypeptide(L)'
;MPCVIVNYTDDYNSLSTLAHELGHAIHDYLSSTNQASSYCNMATSFTAEIASLTNELLLARYMEDSAKTEDERLFYLMKEFDIYNVNFFGNLVTTDFEYEIRNVVNSGGVLTAQKLDDTFDRILHVYYPDSAAMKNRDVSWIYISQLYSPYYSKSYGFAVSAAANATDNILSGNKRAIYNYIDFLKAGSSRKPNELYALVGTSLTDPSFVQPFFDRCNKIIDESEAIIAKSAK
;
A
#
# COMPACT_ATOMS: atom_id res chain seq x y z
N MET A 1 15.28 -18.67 6.58
CA MET A 1 13.87 -19.08 6.72
C MET A 1 13.14 -17.90 7.32
N PRO A 2 12.06 -17.40 6.69
CA PRO A 2 11.35 -16.21 7.17
C PRO A 2 10.69 -16.49 8.53
N CYS A 3 10.60 -15.45 9.36
CA CYS A 3 9.90 -15.49 10.64
C CYS A 3 8.72 -14.53 10.57
N VAL A 4 7.51 -15.01 10.83
CA VAL A 4 6.28 -14.20 10.87
C VAL A 4 5.92 -13.97 12.33
N ILE A 5 5.91 -12.71 12.76
CA ILE A 5 5.57 -12.31 14.14
C ILE A 5 4.36 -11.39 14.07
N VAL A 6 3.24 -11.84 14.61
CA VAL A 6 1.97 -11.11 14.56
C VAL A 6 1.30 -11.17 15.94
N ASN A 7 0.72 -10.05 16.37
CA ASN A 7 -0.21 -10.02 17.50
C ASN A 7 -1.61 -10.34 16.98
N TYR A 8 -2.05 -11.59 17.13
CA TYR A 8 -3.31 -12.05 16.56
C TYR A 8 -4.47 -11.93 17.57
N THR A 9 -5.52 -11.20 17.20
CA THR A 9 -6.66 -10.86 18.09
C THR A 9 -8.00 -11.41 17.61
N ASP A 10 -7.99 -12.34 16.64
CA ASP A 10 -9.18 -12.98 16.06
C ASP A 10 -10.18 -11.99 15.44
N ASP A 11 -9.65 -10.97 14.79
CA ASP A 11 -10.40 -10.00 14.00
C ASP A 11 -9.81 -9.87 12.58
N TYR A 12 -10.57 -9.22 11.68
CA TYR A 12 -10.14 -9.01 10.30
C TYR A 12 -8.80 -8.27 10.20
N ASN A 13 -8.54 -7.30 11.08
CA ASN A 13 -7.31 -6.51 10.99
C ASN A 13 -6.10 -7.41 11.29
N SER A 14 -6.17 -8.25 12.33
CA SER A 14 -5.13 -9.21 12.66
C SER A 14 -4.94 -10.28 11.57
N LEU A 15 -6.01 -10.66 10.87
CA LEU A 15 -5.95 -11.54 9.70
C LEU A 15 -5.29 -10.86 8.50
N SER A 16 -5.62 -9.60 8.23
CA SER A 16 -4.97 -8.80 7.17
C SER A 16 -3.48 -8.64 7.44
N THR A 17 -3.10 -8.32 8.69
CA THR A 17 -1.69 -8.27 9.11
C THR A 17 -1.00 -9.61 8.89
N LEU A 18 -1.65 -10.73 9.22
CA LEU A 18 -1.08 -12.05 8.93
C LEU A 18 -0.89 -12.27 7.43
N ALA A 19 -1.86 -11.90 6.59
CA ALA A 19 -1.75 -12.01 5.14
C ALA A 19 -0.60 -11.13 4.57
N HIS A 20 -0.44 -9.93 5.12
CA HIS A 20 0.64 -9.00 4.82
C HIS A 20 2.02 -9.64 5.09
N GLU A 21 2.25 -10.10 6.32
CA GLU A 21 3.51 -10.72 6.72
C GLU A 21 3.79 -12.03 5.98
N LEU A 22 2.75 -12.80 5.64
CA LEU A 22 2.89 -13.98 4.78
C LEU A 22 3.33 -13.59 3.36
N GLY A 23 2.91 -12.43 2.84
CA GLY A 23 3.38 -11.91 1.57
C GLY A 23 4.88 -11.67 1.57
N HIS A 24 5.39 -11.01 2.61
CA HIS A 24 6.84 -10.85 2.82
C HIS A 24 7.55 -12.20 2.97
N ALA A 25 7.04 -13.09 3.82
CA ALA A 25 7.65 -14.39 4.06
C ALA A 25 7.77 -15.23 2.77
N ILE A 26 6.74 -15.23 1.93
CA ILE A 26 6.76 -15.93 0.64
C ILE A 26 7.76 -15.28 -0.32
N HIS A 27 7.79 -13.94 -0.40
CA HIS A 27 8.74 -13.21 -1.22
C HIS A 27 10.19 -13.51 -0.80
N ASP A 28 10.50 -13.46 0.49
CA ASP A 28 11.81 -13.77 1.04
C ASP A 28 12.21 -15.22 0.82
N TYR A 29 11.26 -16.16 1.00
CA TYR A 29 11.51 -17.57 0.76
C TYR A 29 11.83 -17.85 -0.71
N LEU A 30 11.01 -17.31 -1.63
CA LEU A 30 11.20 -17.53 -3.06
C LEU A 30 12.46 -16.85 -3.58
N SER A 31 12.76 -15.63 -3.15
CA SER A 31 14.00 -14.96 -3.54
C SER A 31 15.23 -15.69 -2.99
N SER A 32 15.21 -16.09 -1.71
CA SER A 32 16.33 -16.79 -1.07
C SER A 32 16.65 -18.16 -1.64
N THR A 33 15.66 -18.84 -2.22
CA THR A 33 15.83 -20.16 -2.84
C THR A 33 16.14 -20.10 -4.33
N ASN A 34 15.97 -18.93 -4.98
CA ASN A 34 16.16 -18.77 -6.44
C ASN A 34 17.27 -17.79 -6.82
N GLN A 35 17.84 -17.04 -5.87
CA GLN A 35 18.90 -16.06 -6.13
C GLN A 35 20.15 -16.32 -5.28
N ALA A 36 21.27 -15.73 -5.71
CA ALA A 36 22.47 -15.65 -4.89
C ALA A 36 22.21 -14.75 -3.67
N SER A 37 22.85 -15.05 -2.53
CA SER A 37 22.63 -14.38 -1.24
C SER A 37 22.70 -12.84 -1.29
N SER A 38 23.48 -12.27 -2.21
CA SER A 38 23.56 -10.84 -2.47
C SER A 38 22.25 -10.21 -2.93
N TYR A 39 21.32 -11.00 -3.47
CA TYR A 39 20.04 -10.54 -4.02
C TYR A 39 18.82 -10.92 -3.18
N CYS A 40 18.99 -11.83 -2.21
CA CYS A 40 17.91 -12.43 -1.43
C CYS A 40 17.40 -11.54 -0.28
N ASN A 41 18.26 -10.70 0.31
CA ASN A 41 17.94 -9.87 1.48
C ASN A 41 17.67 -8.40 1.13
N MET A 42 17.32 -8.14 -0.12
CA MET A 42 17.32 -6.79 -0.67
C MET A 42 16.06 -6.52 -1.49
N ALA A 43 14.90 -7.14 -1.18
CA ALA A 43 13.65 -6.53 -1.61
C ALA A 43 13.68 -5.10 -1.08
N THR A 44 14.02 -4.15 -1.96
CA THR A 44 14.17 -2.76 -1.56
C THR A 44 12.84 -2.31 -1.01
N SER A 45 12.81 -1.28 -0.17
CA SER A 45 11.54 -0.63 0.21
C SER A 45 10.65 -0.33 -1.01
N PHE A 46 11.26 -0.22 -2.19
CA PHE A 46 10.63 -0.04 -3.49
C PHE A 46 9.85 -1.24 -4.05
N THR A 47 10.13 -2.47 -3.64
CA THR A 47 9.48 -3.69 -4.16
C THR A 47 8.95 -4.62 -3.07
N ALA A 48 9.41 -4.49 -1.83
CA ALA A 48 9.02 -5.35 -0.72
C ALA A 48 7.51 -5.37 -0.49
N GLU A 49 6.88 -4.20 -0.57
CA GLU A 49 5.46 -4.00 -0.26
C GLU A 49 4.50 -4.53 -1.34
N ILE A 50 4.99 -4.80 -2.55
CA ILE A 50 4.12 -5.31 -3.62
C ILE A 50 3.54 -6.67 -3.20
N ALA A 51 4.36 -7.54 -2.60
CA ALA A 51 3.94 -8.89 -2.23
C ALA A 51 2.95 -8.91 -1.06
N SER A 52 3.23 -8.11 -0.02
CA SER A 52 2.38 -7.99 1.17
C SER A 52 1.03 -7.36 0.83
N LEU A 53 1.03 -6.23 0.12
CA LEU A 53 -0.20 -5.56 -0.31
C LEU A 53 -1.03 -6.40 -1.29
N THR A 54 -0.40 -7.15 -2.20
CA THR A 54 -1.12 -8.07 -3.09
C THR A 54 -1.88 -9.12 -2.28
N ASN A 55 -1.27 -9.69 -1.24
CA ASN A 55 -1.96 -10.64 -0.37
C ASN A 55 -3.12 -10.03 0.41
N GLU A 56 -2.96 -8.83 0.96
CA GLU A 56 -4.05 -8.14 1.66
C GLU A 56 -5.23 -7.83 0.72
N LEU A 57 -4.95 -7.37 -0.49
CA LEU A 57 -5.97 -7.11 -1.51
C LEU A 57 -6.66 -8.40 -1.94
N LEU A 58 -5.91 -9.49 -2.18
CA LEU A 58 -6.50 -10.80 -2.50
C LEU A 58 -7.40 -11.31 -1.35
N LEU A 59 -6.99 -11.13 -0.10
CA LEU A 59 -7.82 -11.45 1.07
C LEU A 59 -9.10 -10.62 1.07
N ALA A 60 -8.99 -9.29 0.93
CA ALA A 60 -10.15 -8.39 0.93
C ALA A 60 -11.16 -8.78 -0.16
N ARG A 61 -10.69 -9.07 -1.38
CA ARG A 61 -11.53 -9.52 -2.51
C ARG A 61 -12.18 -10.86 -2.25
N TYR A 62 -11.44 -11.81 -1.69
CA TYR A 62 -11.99 -13.11 -1.32
C TYR A 62 -13.10 -12.99 -0.27
N MET A 63 -12.91 -12.11 0.72
CA MET A 63 -13.91 -11.88 1.77
C MET A 63 -15.12 -11.12 1.24
N GLU A 64 -14.94 -10.16 0.34
CA GLU A 64 -16.02 -9.50 -0.39
C GLU A 64 -16.88 -10.51 -1.15
N ASP A 65 -16.26 -11.37 -1.96
CA ASP A 65 -16.94 -12.40 -2.77
C ASP A 65 -17.64 -13.46 -1.89
N SER A 66 -17.13 -13.68 -0.68
CA SER A 66 -17.66 -14.66 0.29
C SER A 66 -18.70 -14.07 1.25
N ALA A 67 -18.97 -12.77 1.17
CA ALA A 67 -19.90 -12.09 2.07
C ALA A 67 -21.33 -12.64 1.95
N LYS A 68 -22.00 -12.83 3.09
CA LYS A 68 -23.34 -13.42 3.17
C LYS A 68 -24.44 -12.36 3.20
N THR A 69 -24.08 -11.13 3.56
CA THR A 69 -25.00 -9.99 3.65
C THR A 69 -24.39 -8.78 2.95
N GLU A 70 -25.23 -7.83 2.55
CA GLU A 70 -24.76 -6.57 1.97
C GLU A 70 -23.97 -5.74 3.00
N ASP A 71 -24.26 -5.87 4.30
CA ASP A 71 -23.48 -5.22 5.37
C ASP A 71 -22.08 -5.82 5.49
N GLU A 72 -21.95 -7.15 5.43
CA GLU A 72 -20.65 -7.82 5.38
C GLU A 72 -19.87 -7.42 4.13
N ARG A 73 -20.56 -7.37 2.98
CA ARG A 73 -19.94 -6.97 1.71
C ARG A 73 -19.43 -5.53 1.77
N LEU A 74 -20.25 -4.60 2.29
CA LEU A 74 -19.87 -3.21 2.51
C LEU A 74 -18.66 -3.11 3.45
N PHE A 75 -18.62 -3.90 4.52
CA PHE A 75 -17.47 -3.94 5.42
C PHE A 75 -16.17 -4.31 4.69
N TYR A 76 -16.17 -5.37 3.87
CA TYR A 76 -14.96 -5.78 3.14
C TYR A 76 -14.57 -4.83 2.00
N LEU A 77 -15.56 -4.21 1.33
CA LEU A 77 -15.31 -3.12 0.39
C LEU A 77 -14.58 -1.96 1.08
N MET A 78 -15.02 -1.56 2.27
CA MET A 78 -14.34 -0.52 3.06
C MET A 78 -12.96 -0.96 3.55
N LYS A 79 -12.77 -2.24 3.88
CA LYS A 79 -11.44 -2.76 4.23
C LYS A 79 -10.46 -2.72 3.07
N GLU A 80 -10.91 -3.02 1.85
CA GLU A 80 -10.06 -2.82 0.67
C GLU A 80 -9.75 -1.35 0.43
N PHE A 81 -10.76 -0.47 0.56
CA PHE A 81 -10.55 0.97 0.45
C PHE A 81 -9.56 1.50 1.48
N ASP A 82 -9.62 1.02 2.72
CA ASP A 82 -8.68 1.39 3.78
C ASP A 82 -7.23 1.04 3.41
N ILE A 83 -6.99 -0.14 2.82
CA ILE A 83 -5.66 -0.54 2.33
C ILE A 83 -5.13 0.49 1.32
N TYR A 84 -5.96 0.86 0.35
CA TYR A 84 -5.63 1.88 -0.65
C TYR A 84 -5.40 3.25 -0.01
N ASN A 85 -6.29 3.69 0.87
CA ASN A 85 -6.25 5.00 1.46
C ASN A 85 -5.00 5.21 2.33
N VAL A 86 -4.71 4.25 3.22
CA VAL A 86 -3.55 4.31 4.10
C VAL A 86 -2.26 4.22 3.30
N ASN A 87 -2.15 3.24 2.41
CA ASN A 87 -0.88 2.97 1.74
C ASN A 87 -0.59 3.95 0.60
N PHE A 88 -1.60 4.51 -0.07
CA PHE A 88 -1.39 5.49 -1.14
C PHE A 88 -1.40 6.92 -0.58
N PHE A 89 -2.56 7.43 -0.15
CA PHE A 89 -2.68 8.82 0.29
C PHE A 89 -1.92 9.11 1.58
N GLY A 90 -1.93 8.19 2.56
CA GLY A 90 -1.16 8.33 3.80
C GLY A 90 0.35 8.44 3.55
N ASN A 91 0.89 7.63 2.64
CA ASN A 91 2.31 7.72 2.28
C ASN A 91 2.63 8.92 1.38
N LEU A 92 1.69 9.41 0.57
CA LEU A 92 1.88 10.67 -0.16
C LEU A 92 1.98 11.86 0.80
N VAL A 93 1.10 11.95 1.80
CA VAL A 93 1.20 12.95 2.88
C VAL A 93 2.57 12.89 3.54
N THR A 94 3.04 11.69 3.89
CA THR A 94 4.35 11.48 4.52
C THR A 94 5.50 11.89 3.61
N THR A 95 5.41 11.56 2.32
CA THR A 95 6.43 11.88 1.31
C THR A 95 6.53 13.37 1.05
N ASP A 96 5.40 14.06 0.90
CA ASP A 96 5.36 15.51 0.72
C ASP A 96 5.89 16.22 1.95
N PHE A 97 5.53 15.74 3.14
CA PHE A 97 6.05 16.28 4.40
C PHE A 97 7.57 16.12 4.47
N GLU A 98 8.10 14.93 4.23
CA GLU A 98 9.55 14.68 4.22
C GLU A 98 10.27 15.56 3.17
N TYR A 99 9.69 15.71 1.98
CA TYR A 99 10.25 16.54 0.92
C TYR A 99 10.36 18.01 1.34
N GLU A 100 9.30 18.57 1.91
CA GLU A 100 9.28 19.97 2.32
C GLU A 100 10.24 20.27 3.47
N ILE A 101 10.26 19.46 4.54
CA ILE A 101 11.15 19.69 5.68
C ILE A 101 12.62 19.58 5.25
N ARG A 102 12.94 18.69 4.31
CA ARG A 102 14.29 18.57 3.74
C ARG A 102 14.67 19.80 2.92
N ASN A 103 13.74 20.36 2.14
CA ASN A 103 14.01 21.59 1.38
C ASN A 103 14.28 22.79 2.29
N VAL A 104 13.60 22.89 3.43
CA VAL A 104 13.90 23.90 4.46
C VAL A 104 15.34 23.74 4.96
N VAL A 105 15.77 22.52 5.30
CA VAL A 105 17.14 22.27 5.77
C VAL A 105 18.17 22.53 4.66
N ASN A 106 17.91 22.06 3.44
CA ASN A 106 18.82 22.23 2.30
C ASN A 106 19.03 23.70 1.91
N SER A 107 18.04 24.55 2.17
CA SER A 107 18.13 26.01 1.97
C SER A 107 18.76 26.75 3.15
N GLY A 108 19.29 26.03 4.15
CA GLY A 108 19.92 26.61 5.36
C GLY A 108 18.92 27.08 6.42
N GLY A 109 17.65 26.71 6.30
CA GLY A 109 16.60 27.01 7.26
C GLY A 109 16.65 26.13 8.51
N VAL A 110 15.87 26.54 9.53
CA VAL A 110 15.72 25.81 10.80
C VAL A 110 14.31 25.25 10.92
N LEU A 111 14.21 23.98 11.30
CA LEU A 111 12.97 23.28 11.65
C LEU A 111 12.68 23.46 13.14
N THR A 112 11.64 24.21 13.47
CA THR A 112 11.07 24.28 14.82
C THR A 112 9.87 23.33 14.89
N ALA A 113 9.46 22.92 16.10
CA ALA A 113 8.26 22.11 16.29
C ALA A 113 7.04 22.74 15.59
N GLN A 114 6.77 24.02 15.86
CA GLN A 114 5.69 24.76 15.20
C GLN A 114 5.74 24.70 13.67
N LYS A 115 6.93 24.83 13.05
CA LYS A 115 7.03 24.73 11.59
C LYS A 115 6.71 23.33 11.07
N LEU A 116 7.12 22.30 11.80
CA LEU A 116 6.82 20.91 11.45
C LEU A 116 5.31 20.67 11.55
N ASP A 117 4.70 21.10 12.64
CA ASP A 117 3.26 20.97 12.91
C ASP A 117 2.46 21.71 11.83
N ASP A 118 2.77 22.99 11.58
CA ASP A 118 2.12 23.81 10.54
C ASP A 118 2.28 23.19 9.13
N THR A 119 3.46 22.66 8.82
CA THR A 119 3.72 22.03 7.51
C THR A 119 2.91 20.76 7.36
N PHE A 120 2.91 19.91 8.38
CA PHE A 120 2.18 18.64 8.35
C PHE A 120 0.68 18.87 8.26
N ASP A 121 0.11 19.76 9.08
CA ASP A 121 -1.31 20.09 9.08
C ASP A 121 -1.75 20.67 7.73
N ARG A 122 -0.95 21.57 7.15
CA ARG A 122 -1.24 22.12 5.83
C ARG A 122 -1.28 21.04 4.75
N ILE A 123 -0.29 20.15 4.72
CA ILE A 123 -0.25 19.04 3.75
C ILE A 123 -1.45 18.13 3.98
N LEU A 124 -1.72 17.75 5.21
CA LEU A 124 -2.84 16.89 5.57
C LEU A 124 -4.19 17.48 5.09
N HIS A 125 -4.38 18.79 5.21
CA HIS A 125 -5.59 19.48 4.76
C HIS A 125 -5.75 19.52 3.23
N VAL A 126 -4.65 19.40 2.46
CA VAL A 126 -4.72 19.26 0.99
C VAL A 126 -5.31 17.90 0.61
N TYR A 127 -4.94 16.84 1.34
CA TYR A 127 -5.40 15.48 1.05
C TYR A 127 -6.77 15.17 1.68
N TYR A 128 -7.13 15.82 2.79
CA TYR A 128 -8.34 15.52 3.56
C TYR A 128 -9.11 16.78 4.02
N PRO A 129 -9.63 17.59 3.08
CA PRO A 129 -10.17 18.94 3.37
C PRO A 129 -11.41 18.94 4.28
N ASP A 130 -12.32 17.97 4.11
CA ASP A 130 -13.63 17.94 4.80
C ASP A 130 -13.65 17.06 6.06
N SER A 131 -12.50 16.53 6.47
CA SER A 131 -12.46 15.60 7.59
C SER A 131 -12.60 16.34 8.93
N ALA A 132 -13.85 16.45 9.40
CA ALA A 132 -14.18 17.03 10.71
C ALA A 132 -13.42 16.36 11.89
N ALA A 133 -12.85 15.18 11.66
CA ALA A 133 -12.01 14.42 12.59
C ALA A 133 -10.54 14.90 12.68
N MET A 134 -10.11 15.90 11.89
CA MET A 134 -8.72 16.37 11.87
C MET A 134 -8.37 17.50 12.84
N LYS A 135 -9.31 17.93 13.69
CA LYS A 135 -8.98 18.91 14.74
C LYS A 135 -8.04 18.28 15.78
N ASN A 136 -6.92 18.94 16.09
CA ASN A 136 -5.93 18.61 17.13
C ASN A 136 -5.00 17.40 16.82
N ARG A 137 -4.44 17.34 15.61
CA ARG A 137 -3.43 16.32 15.21
C ARG A 137 -2.01 16.90 15.16
N ASP A 138 -1.78 18.02 15.85
CA ASP A 138 -0.60 18.91 15.83
C ASP A 138 0.74 18.23 16.10
N VAL A 139 0.80 16.93 16.41
CA VAL A 139 2.05 16.17 16.58
C VAL A 139 2.00 14.76 15.98
N SER A 140 0.97 14.42 15.21
CA SER A 140 0.75 13.04 14.75
C SER A 140 1.87 12.51 13.84
N TRP A 141 2.59 13.41 13.17
CA TRP A 141 3.74 13.08 12.34
C TRP A 141 4.88 12.39 13.12
N ILE A 142 5.02 12.60 14.44
CA ILE A 142 6.09 11.97 15.24
C ILE A 142 5.96 10.44 15.31
N TYR A 143 4.74 9.92 15.15
CA TYR A 143 4.42 8.50 15.22
C TYR A 143 4.64 7.77 13.90
N ILE A 144 4.94 8.49 12.81
CA ILE A 144 5.19 7.91 11.49
C ILE A 144 6.62 7.37 11.48
N SER A 145 6.78 6.07 11.75
CA SER A 145 8.08 5.40 11.84
C SER A 145 8.90 5.52 10.54
N GLN A 146 8.22 5.60 9.40
CA GLN A 146 8.83 5.73 8.07
C GLN A 146 9.64 7.03 7.92
N LEU A 147 9.30 8.11 8.63
CA LEU A 147 10.06 9.37 8.57
C LEU A 147 11.49 9.24 9.10
N TYR A 148 11.75 8.23 9.93
CA TYR A 148 13.09 7.96 10.46
C TYR A 148 13.96 7.13 9.50
N SER A 149 13.42 6.75 8.33
CA SER A 149 14.13 6.11 7.23
C SER A 149 14.02 6.96 5.95
N PRO A 150 15.13 7.53 5.43
CA PRO A 150 15.08 8.49 4.34
C PRO A 150 14.29 8.02 3.10
N TYR A 151 13.24 8.77 2.73
CA TYR A 151 12.41 8.56 1.53
C TYR A 151 11.80 7.16 1.41
N TYR A 152 11.53 6.50 2.53
CA TYR A 152 10.90 5.18 2.53
C TYR A 152 9.47 5.23 1.98
N SER A 153 8.64 6.19 2.42
CA SER A 153 7.23 6.29 2.01
C SER A 153 7.01 6.54 0.51
N LYS A 154 8.00 7.10 -0.20
CA LYS A 154 7.89 7.39 -1.64
C LYS A 154 7.58 6.13 -2.46
N SER A 155 8.06 4.96 -2.05
CA SER A 155 7.84 3.73 -2.80
C SER A 155 6.40 3.24 -2.77
N TYR A 156 5.63 3.58 -1.73
CA TYR A 156 4.31 2.99 -1.54
C TYR A 156 3.31 3.38 -2.62
N GLY A 157 3.35 4.62 -3.14
CA GLY A 157 2.48 5.01 -4.24
C GLY A 157 2.65 4.11 -5.48
N PHE A 158 3.91 3.72 -5.77
CA PHE A 158 4.22 2.77 -6.82
C PHE A 158 3.82 1.34 -6.44
N ALA A 159 4.15 0.91 -5.21
CA ALA A 159 3.90 -0.45 -4.75
C ALA A 159 2.41 -0.78 -4.67
N VAL A 160 1.58 0.13 -4.17
CA VAL A 160 0.12 -0.04 -4.09
C VAL A 160 -0.49 -0.17 -5.47
N SER A 161 -0.08 0.68 -6.41
CA SER A 161 -0.56 0.62 -7.79
C SER A 161 -0.15 -0.68 -8.48
N ALA A 162 1.08 -1.15 -8.22
CA ALA A 162 1.56 -2.44 -8.70
C ALA A 162 0.84 -3.63 -8.05
N ALA A 163 0.54 -3.56 -6.76
CA ALA A 163 -0.22 -4.58 -6.05
C ALA A 163 -1.67 -4.66 -6.55
N ALA A 164 -2.33 -3.52 -6.78
CA ALA A 164 -3.68 -3.47 -7.36
C ALA A 164 -3.72 -4.18 -8.72
N ASN A 165 -2.78 -3.84 -9.60
CA ASN A 165 -2.66 -4.45 -10.93
C ASN A 165 -2.30 -5.95 -10.85
N ALA A 166 -1.40 -6.34 -9.94
CA ALA A 166 -1.08 -7.74 -9.71
C ALA A 166 -2.31 -8.54 -9.26
N THR A 167 -3.07 -8.01 -8.30
CA THR A 167 -4.33 -8.59 -7.80
C THR A 167 -5.34 -8.77 -8.92
N ASP A 168 -5.65 -7.73 -9.68
CA ASP A 168 -6.62 -7.79 -10.78
C ASP A 168 -6.20 -8.82 -11.84
N ASN A 169 -4.91 -8.86 -12.19
CA ASN A 169 -4.40 -9.83 -13.15
C ASN A 169 -4.45 -11.27 -12.61
N ILE A 170 -4.17 -11.50 -11.33
CA ILE A 170 -4.28 -12.83 -10.70
C ILE A 170 -5.75 -13.29 -10.71
N LEU A 171 -6.66 -12.42 -10.28
CA LEU A 171 -8.09 -12.72 -10.20
C LEU A 171 -8.74 -12.91 -11.57
N SER A 172 -8.19 -12.31 -12.63
CA SER A 172 -8.63 -12.57 -14.01
C SER A 172 -8.40 -14.02 -14.48
N GLY A 173 -7.61 -14.82 -13.75
CA GLY A 173 -7.22 -16.17 -14.14
C GLY A 173 -6.17 -16.22 -15.26
N ASN A 174 -5.55 -15.08 -15.59
CA ASN A 174 -4.49 -15.02 -16.57
C ASN A 174 -3.24 -15.75 -16.08
N LYS A 175 -3.05 -16.99 -16.55
CA LYS A 175 -1.91 -17.85 -16.18
C LYS A 175 -0.56 -17.16 -16.37
N ARG A 176 -0.40 -16.38 -17.44
CA ARG A 176 0.86 -15.66 -17.70
C ARG A 176 1.14 -14.63 -16.61
N ALA A 177 0.12 -13.90 -16.17
CA ALA A 177 0.31 -12.93 -15.10
C ALA A 177 0.64 -13.59 -13.75
N ILE A 178 0.01 -14.72 -13.45
CA ILE A 178 0.34 -15.52 -12.25
C ILE A 178 1.80 -15.99 -12.30
N TYR A 179 2.27 -16.50 -13.45
CA TYR A 179 3.67 -16.90 -13.62
C TYR A 179 4.61 -15.70 -13.50
N ASN A 180 4.29 -14.55 -14.10
CA ASN A 180 5.10 -13.35 -13.98
C ASN A 180 5.17 -12.85 -12.53
N TYR A 181 4.07 -12.91 -11.77
CA TYR A 181 4.05 -12.55 -10.35
C TYR A 181 4.95 -13.49 -9.53
N ILE A 182 4.89 -14.80 -9.78
CA ILE A 182 5.81 -15.76 -9.15
C ILE A 182 7.27 -15.46 -9.52
N ASP A 183 7.55 -15.11 -10.78
CA ASP A 183 8.89 -14.72 -11.23
C ASP A 183 9.36 -13.42 -10.56
N PHE A 184 8.46 -12.47 -10.31
CA PHE A 184 8.73 -11.29 -9.50
C PHE A 184 9.18 -11.67 -8.10
N LEU A 185 8.43 -12.53 -7.40
CA LEU A 185 8.78 -13.00 -6.05
C LEU A 185 10.14 -13.74 -6.02
N LYS A 186 10.44 -14.53 -7.06
CA LYS A 186 11.73 -15.21 -7.18
C LYS A 186 12.89 -14.28 -7.50
N ALA A 187 12.63 -13.11 -8.09
CA ALA A 187 13.69 -12.23 -8.56
C ALA A 187 14.39 -11.50 -7.40
N GLY A 188 13.71 -11.28 -6.26
CA GLY A 188 14.24 -10.47 -5.17
C GLY A 188 14.73 -9.12 -5.69
N SER A 189 16.04 -8.85 -5.54
CA SER A 189 16.69 -7.65 -6.09
C SER A 189 17.64 -7.89 -7.26
N SER A 190 17.55 -9.05 -7.90
CA SER A 190 18.43 -9.42 -9.02
C SER A 190 18.21 -8.59 -10.29
N ARG A 191 17.10 -7.85 -10.37
CA ARG A 191 16.67 -7.07 -11.54
C ARG A 191 16.46 -5.61 -11.18
N LYS A 192 16.49 -4.75 -12.19
CA LYS A 192 16.22 -3.31 -12.00
C LYS A 192 14.75 -3.09 -11.60
N PRO A 193 14.42 -2.02 -10.85
CA PRO A 193 13.05 -1.72 -10.46
C PRO A 193 12.05 -1.74 -11.64
N ASN A 194 12.37 -1.11 -12.77
CA ASN A 194 11.50 -1.12 -13.95
C ASN A 194 11.21 -2.54 -14.48
N GLU A 195 12.19 -3.44 -14.42
CA GLU A 195 12.04 -4.83 -14.87
C GLU A 195 11.17 -5.63 -13.90
N LEU A 196 11.31 -5.38 -12.59
CA LEU A 196 10.48 -6.01 -11.55
C LEU A 196 9.02 -5.54 -11.64
N TYR A 197 8.80 -4.24 -11.81
CA TYR A 197 7.47 -3.67 -11.96
C TYR A 197 6.77 -4.14 -13.24
N ALA A 198 7.52 -4.33 -14.33
CA ALA A 198 6.97 -4.88 -15.57
C ALA A 198 6.46 -6.32 -15.41
N LEU A 199 7.06 -7.13 -14.52
CA LEU A 199 6.56 -8.48 -14.22
C LEU A 199 5.17 -8.45 -13.57
N VAL A 200 4.88 -7.43 -12.77
CA VAL A 200 3.56 -7.23 -12.14
C VAL A 200 2.64 -6.33 -12.96
N GLY A 201 2.98 -6.11 -14.23
CA GLY A 201 2.14 -5.42 -15.20
C GLY A 201 2.22 -3.89 -15.15
N THR A 202 3.16 -3.33 -14.39
CA THR A 202 3.21 -1.89 -14.08
C THR A 202 4.43 -1.22 -14.73
N SER A 203 4.21 -0.07 -15.38
CA SER A 203 5.27 0.71 -16.02
C SER A 203 5.59 1.96 -15.19
N LEU A 204 6.79 2.03 -14.62
CA LEU A 204 7.23 3.18 -13.80
C LEU A 204 7.45 4.47 -14.59
N THR A 205 7.53 4.38 -15.92
CA THR A 205 7.74 5.54 -16.81
C THR A 205 6.45 6.09 -17.40
N ASP A 206 5.32 5.39 -17.20
CA ASP A 206 4.01 5.79 -17.71
C ASP A 206 3.14 6.27 -16.54
N PRO A 207 2.82 7.57 -16.43
CA PRO A 207 2.00 8.11 -15.35
C PRO A 207 0.65 7.42 -15.16
N SER A 208 0.12 6.73 -16.19
CA SER A 208 -1.12 5.96 -16.08
C SER A 208 -1.02 4.74 -15.16
N PHE A 209 0.16 4.42 -14.62
CA PHE A 209 0.37 3.30 -13.71
C PHE A 209 -0.51 3.34 -12.45
N VAL A 210 -0.96 4.53 -12.03
CA VAL A 210 -1.87 4.73 -10.89
C VAL A 210 -3.35 4.52 -11.25
N GLN A 211 -3.69 4.42 -12.53
CA GLN A 211 -5.09 4.35 -12.97
C GLN A 211 -5.83 3.13 -12.42
N PRO A 212 -5.27 1.90 -12.39
CA PRO A 212 -5.94 0.74 -11.82
C PRO A 212 -6.36 0.95 -10.36
N PHE A 213 -5.52 1.63 -9.58
CA PHE A 213 -5.84 2.01 -8.21
C PHE A 213 -7.06 2.93 -8.15
N PHE A 214 -7.10 4.01 -8.96
CA PHE A 214 -8.23 4.94 -8.97
C PHE A 214 -9.52 4.28 -9.49
N ASP A 215 -9.41 3.47 -10.54
CA ASP A 215 -10.55 2.73 -11.10
C ASP A 215 -11.17 1.80 -10.05
N ARG A 216 -10.34 1.10 -9.25
CA ARG A 216 -10.85 0.26 -8.17
C ARG A 216 -11.46 1.09 -7.04
N CYS A 217 -10.81 2.18 -6.60
CA CYS A 217 -11.38 3.07 -5.58
C CYS A 217 -12.76 3.58 -6.00
N ASN A 218 -12.92 4.05 -7.25
CA ASN A 218 -14.20 4.50 -7.79
C ASN A 218 -15.24 3.38 -7.75
N LYS A 219 -14.87 2.18 -8.21
CA LYS A 219 -15.77 1.02 -8.18
C LYS A 219 -16.22 0.65 -6.77
N ILE A 220 -15.31 0.69 -5.79
CA ILE A 220 -15.63 0.43 -4.38
C ILE A 220 -16.65 1.45 -3.88
N ILE A 221 -16.45 2.74 -4.17
CA ILE A 221 -17.35 3.82 -3.77
C ILE A 221 -18.73 3.61 -4.41
N ASP A 222 -18.80 3.41 -5.72
CA ASP A 222 -20.05 3.20 -6.47
C ASP A 222 -20.85 2.02 -5.89
N GLU A 223 -20.18 0.91 -5.61
CA GLU A 223 -20.82 -0.28 -5.04
C GLU A 223 -21.28 -0.06 -3.60
N SER A 224 -20.51 0.69 -2.81
CA SER A 224 -20.85 1.03 -1.43
C SER A 224 -22.07 1.96 -1.36
N GLU A 225 -22.11 2.98 -2.21
CA GLU A 225 -23.27 3.89 -2.33
C GLU A 225 -24.52 3.12 -2.76
N ALA A 226 -24.40 2.18 -3.69
CA ALA A 226 -25.51 1.34 -4.13
C ALA A 226 -26.05 0.46 -3.00
N ILE A 227 -25.19 -0.09 -2.14
CA ILE A 227 -25.60 -0.85 -0.96
C ILE A 227 -26.35 0.07 0.02
N ILE A 228 -25.76 1.21 0.38
CA ILE A 228 -26.34 2.16 1.34
C ILE A 228 -27.72 2.66 0.86
N ALA A 229 -27.85 2.99 -0.42
CA ALA A 229 -29.11 3.45 -1.01
C ALA A 229 -30.22 2.40 -0.98
N LYS A 230 -29.87 1.10 -1.01
CA LYS A 230 -30.85 0.02 -0.82
C LYS A 230 -31.27 -0.09 0.65
N SER A 231 -30.34 0.01 1.59
CA SER A 231 -30.60 -0.11 3.03
C SER A 231 -31.40 1.08 3.61
N ALA A 232 -31.42 2.22 2.91
CA ALA A 232 -32.18 3.40 3.29
C ALA A 232 -33.67 3.38 2.85
N LYS A 233 -34.11 2.35 2.12
CA LYS A 233 -35.50 2.16 1.68
C LYS A 233 -36.23 1.13 2.53
#